data_AF-A0A9W8IRC5-F1
#
_entry.id   AF-A0A9W8IRC5-F1
#
_cell.length_a   1.000
_cell.length_b   1.000
_cell.length_c   1.000
_cell.angle_alpha   90.00
_cell.angle_beta   90.00
_cell.angle_gamma   90.00
#
_symmetry.space_group_name_H-M   'P 1'
#
loop_
_entity.id
_entity.type
_entity.pdbx_description
1 polymer ?
#
loop_
_entity_poly.entity_id
_entity_poly.type
_entity_poly.pdbx_seq_one_letter_code
_entity_poly.pdbx_strand_id
1 'polypeptide(L)'
;MQARLIPAVLEGKDVLLKDRTGSGKSFGLVLALLNKPRLVSKDERRQKKRHITSLVIVPHRELAYQLLHWIERMVNAGEHAPPLSSIAQVLVRDGRMHLGTGLQTLQKESPHVLIGTPQAIMDVYEAHPKVLQLDTLSSVVVDEVDYLIETLARKDPGKSFKKAIEKAKKKLQAHPGSTRQLLDVIYARRREVNARRQDEPGLEIARRRNGQPNSTPMPPSPQLVVSSATLRTHLRNYLYEESGWLDKDNVVKISGTGAKPAEEVQANDGTRKEGQNASVEHSVLLVSEQRVRNIPGSATGASSVPSLGEEAVNGETGACKSVNEADDIDPGLIQKYSTTASPYNPSMMETVAAAFALDVPSIALLVLPSSAPVQRAVWELRELGVDAHGLDLESSANGRSYLASGGGAETSRANPVLLVSTLATTRGLDLPALSHVFIYGLPEGDKVNGKAVDAYVHISGRVGRFGRPGKVVTVVEEKESESDESASGEKMARILRAVGVGPVQFAAFA
;
A
#
# COMPACT_ATOMS: atom_id res chain seq x y z
N MET A 1 3.12 13.21 -13.90
CA MET A 1 2.67 11.82 -14.13
C MET A 1 1.26 11.74 -14.70
N GLN A 2 0.24 12.29 -14.02
CA GLN A 2 -1.19 12.16 -14.41
C GLN A 2 -1.50 12.63 -15.85
N ALA A 3 -0.87 13.71 -16.31
CA ALA A 3 -1.00 14.22 -17.69
C ALA A 3 -0.65 13.20 -18.79
N ARG A 4 0.18 12.20 -18.48
CA ARG A 4 0.50 11.09 -19.40
C ARG A 4 -0.36 9.85 -19.16
N LEU A 5 -0.78 9.64 -17.91
CA LEU A 5 -1.56 8.47 -17.50
C LEU A 5 -2.97 8.51 -18.07
N ILE A 6 -3.69 9.62 -17.88
CA ILE A 6 -5.10 9.72 -18.25
C ILE A 6 -5.30 9.49 -19.76
N PRO A 7 -4.53 10.15 -20.67
CA PRO A 7 -4.68 9.89 -22.11
C PRO A 7 -4.37 8.45 -22.49
N ALA A 8 -3.29 7.86 -21.97
CA ALA A 8 -2.91 6.48 -22.26
C ALA A 8 -3.99 5.47 -21.82
N VAL A 9 -4.60 5.72 -20.64
CA VAL A 9 -5.74 4.93 -20.17
C VAL A 9 -6.90 5.08 -21.14
N LEU A 10 -7.34 6.31 -21.45
CA LEU A 10 -8.49 6.55 -22.33
C LEU A 10 -8.31 5.92 -23.73
N GLU A 11 -7.12 6.00 -24.33
CA GLU A 11 -6.76 5.41 -25.62
C GLU A 11 -6.80 3.88 -25.66
N GLY A 12 -6.90 3.19 -24.52
CA GLY A 12 -6.96 1.73 -24.48
C GLY A 12 -5.60 1.02 -24.55
N LYS A 13 -4.48 1.73 -24.35
CA LYS A 13 -3.13 1.17 -24.36
C LYS A 13 -2.79 0.48 -23.05
N ASP A 14 -2.09 -0.65 -23.06
CA ASP A 14 -1.63 -1.22 -21.79
C ASP A 14 -0.66 -0.24 -21.09
N VAL A 15 -0.74 -0.10 -19.78
CA VAL A 15 0.05 0.90 -19.03
C VAL A 15 0.83 0.23 -17.91
N LEU A 16 2.13 0.50 -17.85
CA LEU A 16 2.94 0.26 -16.66
C LEU A 16 3.30 1.59 -16.00
N LEU A 17 2.69 1.83 -14.84
CA LEU A 17 2.88 3.01 -14.03
C LEU A 17 3.83 2.71 -12.87
N LYS A 18 4.98 3.40 -12.86
CA LYS A 18 5.95 3.41 -11.76
C LYS A 18 6.12 4.84 -11.26
N ASP A 19 5.71 5.13 -10.04
CA ASP A 19 5.95 6.46 -9.44
C ASP A 19 6.10 6.34 -7.93
N ARG A 20 6.68 7.34 -7.26
CA ARG A 20 6.86 7.36 -5.80
C ARG A 20 5.50 7.25 -5.08
N THR A 21 5.51 6.78 -3.84
CA THR A 21 4.34 6.87 -2.94
C THR A 21 3.91 8.34 -2.79
N GLY A 22 2.60 8.59 -2.62
CA GLY A 22 2.08 9.96 -2.48
C GLY A 22 2.03 10.82 -3.77
N SER A 23 2.40 10.29 -4.93
CA SER A 23 2.35 11.03 -6.24
C SER A 23 0.97 11.11 -6.89
N GLY A 24 -0.09 10.62 -6.23
CA GLY A 24 -1.45 10.62 -6.76
C GLY A 24 -1.70 9.60 -7.88
N LYS A 25 -0.97 8.48 -7.91
CA LYS A 25 -1.15 7.36 -8.88
C LYS A 25 -2.58 6.83 -8.88
N SER A 26 -3.03 6.32 -7.74
CA SER A 26 -4.32 5.66 -7.58
C SER A 26 -5.49 6.61 -7.84
N PHE A 27 -5.37 7.86 -7.39
CA PHE A 27 -6.34 8.92 -7.71
C PHE A 27 -6.45 9.19 -9.22
N GLY A 28 -5.31 9.34 -9.91
CA GLY A 28 -5.29 9.53 -11.36
C GLY A 28 -5.86 8.34 -12.14
N LEU A 29 -5.66 7.11 -11.64
CA LEU A 29 -6.26 5.90 -12.20
C LEU A 29 -7.79 5.91 -12.08
N VAL A 30 -8.31 6.17 -10.87
CA VAL A 30 -9.75 6.27 -10.62
C VAL A 30 -10.38 7.31 -11.55
N LEU A 31 -9.78 8.50 -11.65
CA LEU A 31 -10.27 9.56 -12.53
C LEU A 31 -10.31 9.12 -14.00
N ALA A 32 -9.29 8.41 -14.48
CA ALA A 32 -9.26 7.91 -15.85
C ALA A 32 -10.34 6.85 -16.11
N LEU A 33 -10.59 5.94 -15.15
CA LEU A 33 -11.60 4.90 -15.27
C LEU A 33 -13.03 5.44 -15.25
N LEU A 34 -13.30 6.46 -14.43
CA LEU A 34 -14.62 7.11 -14.40
C LEU A 34 -14.95 7.80 -15.73
N ASN A 35 -13.94 8.25 -16.48
CA ASN A 35 -14.12 8.86 -17.81
C ASN A 35 -14.18 7.84 -18.96
N LYS A 36 -13.98 6.54 -18.70
CA LYS A 36 -14.15 5.51 -19.74
C LYS A 36 -15.64 5.34 -20.09
N PRO A 37 -15.96 5.09 -21.38
CA PRO A 37 -17.33 4.84 -21.79
C PRO A 37 -17.86 3.56 -21.13
N ARG A 38 -19.07 3.64 -20.57
CA ARG A 38 -19.74 2.48 -19.99
C ARG A 38 -20.43 1.66 -21.06
N LEU A 39 -20.20 0.34 -21.05
CA LEU A 39 -20.86 -0.59 -21.94
C LEU A 39 -22.32 -0.76 -21.53
N VAL A 40 -23.22 -0.52 -22.47
CA VAL A 40 -24.67 -0.68 -22.29
C VAL A 40 -25.17 -1.57 -23.42
N SER A 41 -25.71 -2.73 -23.08
CA SER A 41 -26.43 -3.59 -24.01
C SER A 41 -27.93 -3.39 -23.89
N LYS A 42 -28.70 -3.89 -24.85
CA LYS A 42 -30.16 -4.00 -24.73
C LYS A 42 -30.47 -5.43 -24.32
N ASP A 43 -31.16 -5.60 -23.19
CA ASP A 43 -31.64 -6.91 -22.76
C ASP A 43 -32.79 -7.39 -23.68
N GLU A 44 -33.24 -8.65 -23.52
CA GLU A 44 -34.32 -9.26 -24.33
C GLU A 44 -35.60 -8.41 -24.33
N ARG A 45 -35.84 -7.64 -23.26
CA ARG A 45 -36.95 -6.70 -23.11
C ARG A 45 -36.68 -5.30 -23.68
N ARG A 46 -35.63 -5.13 -24.49
CA ARG A 46 -35.12 -3.85 -25.01
C ARG A 46 -34.73 -2.82 -23.93
N GLN A 47 -34.60 -3.24 -22.68
CA GLN A 47 -34.15 -2.39 -21.57
C GLN A 47 -32.63 -2.22 -21.61
N LYS A 48 -32.14 -1.03 -21.24
CA LYS A 48 -30.71 -0.75 -21.17
C LYS A 48 -30.08 -1.52 -20.01
N LYS A 49 -29.32 -2.57 -20.31
CA LYS A 49 -28.54 -3.34 -19.33
C LYS A 49 -27.13 -2.78 -19.27
N ARG A 50 -26.71 -2.40 -18.07
CA ARG A 50 -25.38 -1.84 -17.82
C ARG A 50 -24.44 -2.97 -17.41
N HIS A 51 -23.20 -2.92 -17.89
CA HIS A 51 -22.18 -3.93 -17.61
C HIS A 51 -21.01 -3.36 -16.80
N ILE A 52 -20.24 -4.27 -16.20
CA ILE A 52 -18.98 -3.98 -15.54
C ILE A 52 -17.94 -3.76 -16.63
N THR A 53 -17.39 -2.55 -16.71
CA THR A 53 -16.38 -2.24 -17.75
C THR A 53 -14.97 -2.17 -17.23
N SER A 54 -14.82 -1.88 -15.93
CA SER A 54 -13.53 -1.63 -15.30
C SER A 54 -13.42 -2.45 -14.03
N LEU A 55 -12.39 -3.30 -13.95
CA LEU A 55 -12.06 -4.05 -12.75
C LEU A 55 -10.81 -3.47 -12.11
N VAL A 56 -10.87 -3.10 -10.83
CA VAL A 56 -9.73 -2.58 -10.06
C VAL A 56 -9.38 -3.57 -8.97
N ILE A 57 -8.23 -4.21 -9.12
CA ILE A 57 -7.68 -5.17 -8.18
C ILE A 57 -6.74 -4.42 -7.24
N VAL A 58 -7.03 -4.50 -5.94
CA VAL A 58 -6.24 -3.86 -4.88
C VAL A 58 -5.73 -4.89 -3.86
N PRO A 59 -4.58 -4.65 -3.21
CA PRO A 59 -3.96 -5.53 -2.21
C PRO A 59 -4.83 -5.84 -1.00
N HIS A 60 -5.59 -4.87 -0.51
CA HIS A 60 -6.31 -4.98 0.76
C HIS A 60 -7.60 -4.16 0.76
N ARG A 61 -8.40 -4.38 1.80
CA ARG A 61 -9.79 -3.89 1.89
C ARG A 61 -9.83 -2.39 2.11
N GLU A 62 -8.91 -1.89 2.92
CA GLU A 62 -8.80 -0.50 3.30
C GLU A 62 -8.53 0.36 2.05
N LEU A 63 -7.64 -0.07 1.16
CA LEU A 63 -7.43 0.62 -0.12
C LEU A 63 -8.67 0.57 -1.02
N ALA A 64 -9.41 -0.55 -1.04
CA ALA A 64 -10.65 -0.64 -1.82
C ALA A 64 -11.66 0.43 -1.40
N TYR A 65 -11.89 0.55 -0.09
CA TYR A 65 -12.80 1.53 0.47
C TYR A 65 -12.30 2.97 0.33
N GLN A 66 -10.99 3.20 0.38
CA GLN A 66 -10.42 4.51 0.07
C GLN A 66 -10.71 4.92 -1.38
N LEU A 67 -10.54 4.02 -2.36
CA LEU A 67 -10.87 4.31 -3.76
C LEU A 67 -12.38 4.59 -3.92
N LEU A 68 -13.24 3.79 -3.26
CA LEU A 68 -14.68 4.02 -3.27
C LEU A 68 -15.03 5.40 -2.69
N HIS A 69 -14.42 5.79 -1.58
CA HIS A 69 -14.64 7.09 -0.95
C HIS A 69 -14.23 8.25 -1.88
N TRP A 70 -13.11 8.12 -2.59
CA TRP A 70 -12.73 9.12 -3.60
C TRP A 70 -13.74 9.21 -4.74
N ILE A 71 -14.24 8.07 -5.24
CA ILE A 71 -15.29 8.05 -6.26
C ILE A 71 -16.54 8.73 -5.75
N GLU A 72 -16.99 8.40 -4.53
CA GLU A 72 -18.16 9.02 -3.89
C GLU A 72 -18.02 10.54 -3.82
N ARG A 73 -16.86 11.05 -3.38
CA ARG A 73 -16.60 12.50 -3.32
C ARG A 73 -16.62 13.17 -4.70
N MET A 74 -16.04 12.52 -5.73
CA MET A 74 -16.06 13.04 -7.09
C MET A 74 -17.48 13.08 -7.67
N VAL A 75 -18.27 12.05 -7.39
CA VAL A 75 -19.63 11.90 -7.89
C VAL A 75 -20.56 12.90 -7.22
N ASN A 76 -20.49 13.04 -5.89
CA ASN A 76 -21.33 13.96 -5.12
C ASN A 76 -21.03 15.44 -5.40
N ALA A 77 -19.89 15.76 -6.02
CA ALA A 77 -19.60 17.10 -6.49
C ALA A 77 -20.40 17.51 -7.74
N GLY A 78 -21.07 16.56 -8.43
CA GLY A 78 -21.91 16.83 -9.59
C GLY A 78 -23.39 17.04 -9.24
N GLU A 79 -24.06 17.99 -9.92
CA GLU A 79 -25.46 18.36 -9.66
C GLU A 79 -26.49 17.23 -9.91
N HIS A 80 -26.14 16.23 -10.74
CA HIS A 80 -27.04 15.13 -11.14
C HIS A 80 -26.35 13.77 -11.12
N ALA A 81 -25.81 13.41 -9.95
CA ALA A 81 -25.09 12.16 -9.76
C ALA A 81 -26.00 10.91 -9.87
N PRO A 82 -25.64 9.89 -10.68
CA PRO A 82 -26.28 8.58 -10.58
C PRO A 82 -25.96 7.94 -9.21
N PRO A 83 -26.75 6.94 -8.77
CA PRO A 83 -26.48 6.27 -7.51
C PRO A 83 -25.09 5.63 -7.52
N LEU A 84 -24.37 5.73 -6.40
CA LEU A 84 -23.01 5.22 -6.26
C LEU A 84 -22.91 3.74 -6.63
N SER A 85 -23.91 2.92 -6.27
CA SER A 85 -24.01 1.50 -6.64
C SER A 85 -23.93 1.27 -8.16
N SER A 86 -24.43 2.20 -8.97
CA SER A 86 -24.33 2.12 -10.42
C SER A 86 -22.94 2.46 -10.93
N ILE A 87 -22.19 3.29 -10.21
CA ILE A 87 -20.89 3.81 -10.62
C ILE A 87 -19.80 2.88 -10.13
N ALA A 88 -19.73 2.65 -8.83
CA ALA A 88 -18.69 1.86 -8.19
C ALA A 88 -19.24 1.00 -7.06
N GLN A 89 -18.74 -0.23 -6.99
CA GLN A 89 -18.99 -1.14 -5.87
C GLN A 89 -17.68 -1.78 -5.42
N VAL A 90 -17.64 -2.19 -4.15
CA VAL A 90 -16.50 -2.87 -3.54
C VAL A 90 -16.85 -4.34 -3.30
N LEU A 91 -15.94 -5.24 -3.68
CA LEU A 91 -16.03 -6.67 -3.44
C LEU A 91 -14.80 -7.13 -2.64
N VAL A 92 -14.99 -7.28 -1.34
CA VAL A 92 -13.98 -7.74 -0.39
C VAL A 92 -14.58 -8.78 0.55
N ARG A 93 -13.73 -9.61 1.16
CA ARG A 93 -14.19 -10.54 2.22
C ARG A 93 -14.29 -9.78 3.53
N ASP A 94 -15.44 -9.87 4.20
CA ASP A 94 -15.61 -9.35 5.55
C ASP A 94 -15.06 -10.32 6.59
N GLY A 95 -14.79 -9.88 7.81
CA GLY A 95 -14.04 -10.64 8.83
C GLY A 95 -14.52 -12.08 9.04
N ARG A 96 -15.82 -12.38 8.85
CA ARG A 96 -16.41 -13.73 8.94
C ARG A 96 -16.52 -14.47 7.59
N MET A 97 -15.78 -14.08 6.57
CA MET A 97 -15.79 -14.64 5.21
C MET A 97 -17.09 -14.47 4.41
N HIS A 98 -18.00 -13.61 4.84
CA HIS A 98 -19.23 -13.36 4.09
C HIS A 98 -18.98 -12.35 2.97
N LEU A 99 -19.09 -12.81 1.72
CA LEU A 99 -19.18 -11.94 0.52
C LEU A 99 -20.63 -11.44 0.31
N GLY A 100 -21.53 -11.72 1.24
CA GLY A 100 -22.98 -11.66 1.03
C GLY A 100 -23.50 -10.27 0.68
N THR A 101 -23.02 -9.23 1.35
CA THR A 101 -23.42 -7.82 1.13
C THR A 101 -22.97 -7.33 -0.25
N GLY A 102 -21.69 -7.53 -0.59
CA GLY A 102 -21.11 -7.17 -1.89
C GLY A 102 -21.76 -7.95 -3.04
N LEU A 103 -21.93 -9.27 -2.88
CA LEU A 103 -22.53 -10.13 -3.90
C LEU A 103 -24.01 -9.80 -4.14
N GLN A 104 -24.80 -9.56 -3.09
CA GLN A 104 -26.21 -9.18 -3.24
C GLN A 104 -26.36 -7.86 -4.00
N THR A 105 -25.49 -6.88 -3.72
CA THR A 105 -25.48 -5.60 -4.43
C THR A 105 -25.13 -5.80 -5.90
N LEU A 106 -24.10 -6.61 -6.18
CA LEU A 106 -23.63 -6.91 -7.52
C LEU A 106 -24.66 -7.68 -8.37
N GLN A 107 -25.44 -8.56 -7.74
CA GLN A 107 -26.55 -9.28 -8.37
C GLN A 107 -27.75 -8.37 -8.68
N LYS A 108 -27.99 -7.34 -7.86
CA LYS A 108 -29.08 -6.37 -8.07
C LYS A 108 -28.73 -5.36 -9.16
N GLU A 109 -27.51 -4.82 -9.13
CA GLU A 109 -27.05 -3.81 -10.06
C GLU A 109 -25.58 -4.03 -10.41
N SER A 110 -25.24 -4.03 -11.69
CA SER A 110 -23.84 -4.11 -12.15
C SER A 110 -23.20 -2.72 -12.16
N PRO A 111 -22.08 -2.47 -11.46
CA PRO A 111 -21.40 -1.17 -11.44
C PRO A 111 -20.64 -0.89 -12.74
N HIS A 112 -20.23 0.36 -12.99
CA HIS A 112 -19.25 0.69 -14.03
C HIS A 112 -17.84 0.22 -13.65
N VAL A 113 -17.45 0.50 -12.41
CA VAL A 113 -16.16 0.16 -11.80
C VAL A 113 -16.38 -0.82 -10.65
N LEU A 114 -15.82 -2.02 -10.75
CA LEU A 114 -15.78 -2.97 -9.63
C LEU A 114 -14.39 -2.91 -8.98
N ILE A 115 -14.32 -2.59 -7.70
CA ILE A 115 -13.07 -2.57 -6.92
C ILE A 115 -13.07 -3.79 -6.02
N GLY A 116 -11.98 -4.55 -5.93
CA GLY A 116 -11.97 -5.70 -5.03
C GLY A 116 -10.60 -6.28 -4.76
N THR A 117 -10.55 -7.15 -3.74
CA THR A 117 -9.35 -7.94 -3.46
C THR A 117 -9.33 -9.20 -4.32
N PRO A 118 -8.15 -9.67 -4.76
CA PRO A 118 -8.07 -10.76 -5.74
C PRO A 118 -8.79 -12.04 -5.30
N GLN A 119 -8.66 -12.42 -4.02
CA GLN A 119 -9.32 -13.61 -3.49
C GLN A 119 -10.85 -13.48 -3.53
N ALA A 120 -11.40 -12.34 -3.11
CA ALA A 120 -12.84 -12.10 -3.11
C ALA A 120 -13.44 -12.16 -4.53
N ILE A 121 -12.74 -11.59 -5.51
CA ILE A 121 -13.14 -11.65 -6.92
C ILE A 121 -13.09 -13.10 -7.42
N MET A 122 -12.03 -13.85 -7.10
CA MET A 122 -11.89 -15.24 -7.52
C MET A 122 -13.00 -16.13 -6.94
N ASP A 123 -13.34 -15.96 -5.65
CA ASP A 123 -14.41 -16.74 -5.02
C ASP A 123 -15.77 -16.49 -5.71
N VAL A 124 -16.08 -15.23 -6.05
CA VAL A 124 -17.31 -14.91 -6.78
C VAL A 124 -17.25 -15.44 -8.21
N TYR A 125 -16.09 -15.43 -8.85
CA TYR A 125 -15.92 -16.02 -10.18
C TYR A 125 -16.17 -17.52 -10.19
N GLU A 126 -15.64 -18.24 -9.20
CA GLU A 126 -15.83 -19.69 -9.05
C GLU A 126 -17.29 -20.05 -8.71
N ALA A 127 -17.91 -19.31 -7.79
CA ALA A 127 -19.27 -19.60 -7.34
C ALA A 127 -20.34 -19.08 -8.32
N HIS A 128 -20.13 -17.92 -8.93
CA HIS A 128 -21.13 -17.19 -9.73
C HIS A 128 -20.50 -16.50 -10.95
N PRO A 129 -19.96 -17.25 -11.94
CA PRO A 129 -19.19 -16.69 -13.06
C PRO A 129 -19.99 -15.68 -13.90
N LYS A 130 -21.32 -15.85 -13.99
CA LYS A 130 -22.23 -14.96 -14.74
C LYS A 130 -22.39 -13.58 -14.11
N VAL A 131 -22.07 -13.41 -12.83
CA VAL A 131 -22.27 -12.15 -12.11
C VAL A 131 -21.15 -11.15 -12.42
N LEU A 132 -19.90 -11.61 -12.52
CA LEU A 132 -18.73 -10.74 -12.77
C LEU A 132 -18.59 -10.30 -14.23
N GLN A 133 -19.19 -11.04 -15.18
CA GLN A 133 -19.22 -10.68 -16.61
C GLN A 133 -17.83 -10.26 -17.15
N LEU A 134 -16.80 -11.07 -16.86
CA LEU A 134 -15.40 -10.74 -17.19
C LEU A 134 -15.16 -10.50 -18.69
N ASP A 135 -16.03 -11.04 -19.54
CA ASP A 135 -16.07 -10.86 -20.99
C ASP A 135 -16.44 -9.43 -21.43
N THR A 136 -17.11 -8.66 -20.56
CA THR A 136 -17.54 -7.29 -20.83
C THR A 136 -16.52 -6.22 -20.40
N LEU A 137 -15.41 -6.64 -19.77
CA LEU A 137 -14.37 -5.75 -19.29
C LEU A 137 -13.65 -5.07 -20.45
N SER A 138 -13.56 -3.75 -20.37
CA SER A 138 -12.73 -2.92 -21.24
C SER A 138 -11.34 -2.68 -20.65
N SER A 139 -11.25 -2.65 -19.31
CA SER A 139 -10.06 -2.26 -18.56
C SER A 139 -9.91 -3.09 -17.28
N VAL A 140 -8.70 -3.54 -16.99
CA VAL A 140 -8.31 -4.17 -15.73
C VAL A 140 -7.15 -3.39 -15.15
N VAL A 141 -7.29 -2.97 -13.90
CA VAL A 141 -6.27 -2.23 -13.15
C VAL A 141 -5.78 -3.08 -12.00
N VAL A 142 -4.45 -3.17 -11.85
CA VAL A 142 -3.79 -3.83 -10.73
C VAL A 142 -2.97 -2.77 -10.00
N ASP A 143 -3.46 -2.30 -8.85
CA ASP A 143 -2.73 -1.33 -8.02
C ASP A 143 -1.85 -2.04 -7.00
N GLU A 144 -0.68 -1.47 -6.68
CA GLU A 144 0.34 -2.07 -5.82
C GLU A 144 0.75 -3.50 -6.26
N VAL A 145 1.05 -3.68 -7.54
CA VAL A 145 1.38 -5.00 -8.13
C VAL A 145 2.59 -5.68 -7.48
N ASP A 146 3.50 -4.90 -6.91
CA ASP A 146 4.67 -5.36 -6.16
C ASP A 146 4.31 -6.10 -4.87
N TYR A 147 3.12 -5.85 -4.34
CA TYR A 147 2.56 -6.65 -3.26
C TYR A 147 1.73 -7.83 -3.78
N LEU A 148 0.92 -7.58 -4.82
CA LEU A 148 -0.05 -8.56 -5.32
C LEU A 148 0.55 -9.74 -6.08
N ILE A 149 1.76 -9.60 -6.62
CA ILE A 149 2.42 -10.61 -7.44
C ILE A 149 3.78 -10.97 -6.86
N GLU A 150 3.85 -12.20 -6.33
CA GLU A 150 5.11 -12.77 -5.90
C GLU A 150 5.97 -13.18 -7.10
N THR A 151 7.19 -12.66 -7.13
CA THR A 151 8.17 -13.00 -8.17
C THR A 151 9.49 -13.43 -7.52
N LEU A 152 10.20 -14.32 -8.20
CA LEU A 152 11.47 -14.83 -7.70
C LEU A 152 12.60 -13.90 -8.17
N ALA A 153 13.37 -13.38 -7.22
CA ALA A 153 14.59 -12.66 -7.57
C ALA A 153 15.55 -13.63 -8.27
N ARG A 154 16.00 -13.29 -9.49
CA ARG A 154 17.18 -13.92 -10.10
C ARG A 154 18.39 -13.53 -9.24
N LYS A 155 18.75 -14.35 -8.26
CA LYS A 155 20.02 -14.24 -7.53
C LYS A 155 21.14 -14.79 -8.40
N ASP A 156 22.34 -14.23 -8.25
CA ASP A 156 23.51 -14.55 -9.08
C ASP A 156 23.72 -16.06 -9.29
N PRO A 157 23.97 -16.51 -10.52
CA PRO A 157 24.16 -17.92 -10.86
C PRO A 157 25.36 -18.58 -10.16
N GLY A 158 26.26 -17.80 -9.54
CA GLY A 158 27.46 -18.28 -8.85
C GLY A 158 27.28 -18.70 -7.38
N LYS A 159 26.13 -18.46 -6.74
CA LYS A 159 25.89 -18.86 -5.34
C LYS A 159 25.00 -20.10 -5.27
N SER A 160 25.43 -21.10 -4.49
CA SER A 160 24.94 -22.49 -4.34
C SER A 160 23.44 -22.70 -3.97
N PHE A 161 22.50 -22.03 -4.66
CA PHE A 161 21.07 -22.02 -4.32
C PHE A 161 20.13 -22.37 -5.49
N LYS A 162 20.66 -22.93 -6.59
CA LYS A 162 19.84 -23.36 -7.75
C LYS A 162 18.66 -24.26 -7.35
N LYS A 163 18.90 -25.24 -6.45
CA LYS A 163 17.85 -26.12 -5.90
C LYS A 163 16.78 -25.37 -5.10
N ALA A 164 17.15 -24.36 -4.32
CA ALA A 164 16.20 -23.57 -3.54
C ALA A 164 15.31 -22.69 -4.44
N ILE A 165 15.90 -22.10 -5.49
CA ILE A 165 15.18 -21.33 -6.50
C ILE A 165 14.23 -22.23 -7.30
N GLU A 166 14.68 -23.41 -7.72
CA GLU A 166 13.82 -24.39 -8.40
C GLU A 166 12.68 -24.87 -7.50
N LYS A 167 12.93 -25.12 -6.21
CA LYS A 167 11.89 -25.46 -5.23
C LYS A 167 10.89 -24.32 -5.06
N ALA A 168 11.36 -23.08 -4.98
CA ALA A 168 10.49 -21.90 -4.90
C ALA A 168 9.68 -21.70 -6.19
N LYS A 169 10.28 -21.94 -7.36
CA LYS A 169 9.59 -21.91 -8.67
C LYS A 169 8.51 -22.97 -8.75
N LYS A 170 8.81 -24.21 -8.37
CA LYS A 170 7.83 -25.29 -8.29
C LYS A 170 6.69 -24.97 -7.33
N LYS A 171 7.00 -24.38 -6.15
CA LYS A 171 5.97 -23.95 -5.19
C LYS A 171 5.06 -22.87 -5.78
N LEU A 172 5.63 -21.87 -6.43
CA LEU A 172 4.87 -20.78 -7.06
C LEU A 172 4.03 -21.26 -8.26
N GLN A 173 4.51 -22.28 -8.98
CA GLN A 173 3.75 -22.92 -10.06
C GLN A 173 2.62 -23.81 -9.54
N ALA A 174 2.86 -24.53 -8.43
CA ALA A 174 1.86 -25.39 -7.80
C ALA A 174 0.73 -24.58 -7.12
N HIS A 175 1.08 -23.45 -6.51
CA HIS A 175 0.14 -22.57 -5.83
C HIS A 175 0.33 -21.13 -6.31
N PRO A 176 -0.17 -20.80 -7.53
CA PRO A 176 -0.15 -19.42 -8.00
C PRO A 176 -1.03 -18.55 -7.10
N GLY A 177 -0.57 -17.35 -6.76
CA GLY A 177 -1.39 -16.39 -5.99
C GLY A 177 -2.68 -16.03 -6.72
N SER A 178 -3.72 -15.65 -5.98
CA SER A 178 -5.06 -15.35 -6.53
C SER A 178 -5.06 -14.26 -7.60
N THR A 179 -4.22 -13.23 -7.45
CA THR A 179 -4.01 -12.20 -8.51
C THR A 179 -3.55 -12.83 -9.83
N ARG A 180 -2.57 -13.74 -9.76
CA ARG A 180 -2.02 -14.40 -10.94
C ARG A 180 -3.07 -15.31 -11.59
N GLN A 181 -3.79 -16.09 -10.79
CA GLN A 181 -4.87 -16.93 -11.29
C GLN A 181 -5.95 -16.11 -12.00
N LEU A 182 -6.39 -15.02 -11.39
CA LEU A 182 -7.41 -14.13 -11.96
C LEU A 182 -6.96 -13.51 -13.28
N LEU A 183 -5.73 -12.99 -13.34
CA LEU A 183 -5.17 -12.44 -14.57
C LEU A 183 -4.96 -13.53 -15.64
N ASP A 184 -4.55 -14.73 -15.26
CA ASP A 184 -4.39 -15.86 -16.18
C ASP A 184 -5.73 -16.28 -16.81
N VAL A 185 -6.84 -16.18 -16.06
CA VAL A 185 -8.21 -16.39 -16.56
C VAL A 185 -8.61 -15.27 -17.53
N ILE A 186 -8.45 -14.01 -17.14
CA ILE A 186 -8.85 -12.85 -17.97
C ILE A 186 -8.06 -12.80 -19.28
N TYR A 187 -6.76 -13.08 -19.22
CA TYR A 187 -5.83 -12.92 -20.35
C TYR A 187 -5.46 -14.24 -21.04
N ALA A 188 -6.19 -15.35 -20.82
CA ALA A 188 -5.86 -16.67 -21.35
C ALA A 188 -5.53 -16.66 -22.86
N ARG A 189 -6.41 -16.07 -23.69
CA ARG A 189 -6.19 -15.97 -25.14
C ARG A 189 -4.96 -15.13 -25.50
N ARG A 190 -4.73 -14.04 -24.78
CA ARG A 190 -3.58 -13.15 -25.00
C ARG A 190 -2.27 -13.86 -24.67
N ARG A 191 -2.26 -14.66 -23.59
CA ARG A 191 -1.11 -15.47 -23.18
C ARG A 191 -0.76 -16.53 -24.22
N GLU A 192 -1.75 -17.22 -24.78
CA GLU A 192 -1.53 -18.21 -25.84
C GLU A 192 -0.85 -17.61 -27.07
N VAL A 193 -1.32 -16.44 -27.53
CA VAL A 193 -0.71 -15.74 -28.67
C VAL A 193 0.72 -15.30 -28.33
N ASN A 194 0.91 -14.69 -27.15
CA ASN A 194 2.23 -14.25 -26.70
C ASN A 194 3.22 -15.41 -26.52
N ALA A 195 2.76 -16.60 -26.11
CA ALA A 195 3.60 -17.80 -26.00
C ALA A 195 4.05 -18.28 -27.38
N ARG A 196 3.15 -18.38 -28.36
CA ARG A 196 3.49 -18.74 -29.74
C ARG A 196 4.54 -17.79 -30.35
N ARG A 197 4.43 -16.48 -30.09
CA ARG A 197 5.41 -15.48 -30.53
C ARG A 197 6.79 -15.66 -29.88
N GLN A 198 6.85 -16.23 -28.67
CA GLN A 198 8.13 -16.50 -27.99
C GLN A 198 8.82 -17.77 -28.51
N ASP A 199 8.05 -18.77 -28.93
CA ASP A 199 8.60 -20.03 -29.44
C ASP A 199 9.19 -19.89 -30.87
N GLU A 200 8.74 -18.90 -31.65
CA GLU A 200 9.19 -18.65 -33.04
C GLU A 200 9.84 -17.26 -33.27
N PRO A 201 10.89 -16.88 -32.53
CA PRO A 201 11.45 -15.52 -32.59
C PRO A 201 12.06 -15.19 -33.96
N GLY A 202 12.63 -16.17 -34.66
CA GLY A 202 13.23 -15.98 -35.98
C GLY A 202 12.22 -15.61 -37.06
N LEU A 203 11.00 -16.15 -36.98
CA LEU A 203 9.93 -15.89 -37.95
C LEU A 203 9.35 -14.48 -37.77
N GLU A 204 9.19 -14.03 -36.52
CA GLU A 204 8.74 -12.67 -36.21
C GLU A 204 9.78 -11.61 -36.61
N ILE A 205 11.07 -11.85 -36.32
CA ILE A 205 12.15 -10.91 -36.69
C ILE A 205 12.27 -10.78 -38.21
N ALA A 206 12.16 -11.90 -38.96
CA ALA A 206 12.17 -11.89 -40.42
C ALA A 206 10.98 -11.10 -41.01
N ARG A 207 9.77 -11.26 -40.43
CA ARG A 207 8.57 -10.52 -40.87
C ARG A 207 8.65 -9.03 -40.58
N ARG A 208 9.14 -8.63 -39.40
CA ARG A 208 9.37 -7.23 -39.04
C ARG A 208 10.39 -6.57 -39.98
N ARG A 209 11.46 -7.28 -40.35
CA ARG A 209 12.45 -6.81 -41.34
C ARG A 209 11.85 -6.63 -42.74
N ASN A 210 10.90 -7.48 -43.12
CA ASN A 210 10.21 -7.41 -44.41
C ASN A 210 9.00 -6.45 -44.42
N GLY A 211 8.78 -5.67 -43.35
CA GLY A 211 7.67 -4.72 -43.26
C GLY A 211 6.27 -5.37 -43.23
N GLN A 212 6.19 -6.69 -43.00
CA GLN A 212 4.92 -7.39 -42.93
C GLN A 212 4.29 -7.21 -41.53
N PRO A 213 2.99 -6.87 -41.44
CA PRO A 213 2.30 -6.83 -40.15
C PRO A 213 2.32 -8.21 -39.47
N ASN A 214 2.27 -8.22 -38.14
CA ASN A 214 2.26 -9.47 -37.35
C ASN A 214 1.13 -10.40 -37.87
N SER A 215 1.44 -11.68 -38.09
CA SER A 215 0.53 -12.64 -38.74
C SER A 215 -0.74 -12.94 -37.96
N THR A 216 -0.81 -12.54 -36.70
CA THR A 216 -1.95 -12.81 -35.82
C THR A 216 -2.28 -11.52 -35.07
N PRO A 217 -3.40 -10.86 -35.40
CA PRO A 217 -3.86 -9.70 -34.65
C PRO A 217 -4.10 -10.11 -33.19
N MET A 218 -3.77 -9.22 -32.27
CA MET A 218 -3.97 -9.49 -30.84
C MET A 218 -5.46 -9.71 -30.57
N PRO A 219 -5.83 -10.75 -29.78
CA PRO A 219 -7.22 -11.02 -29.50
C PRO A 219 -7.84 -9.86 -28.71
N PRO A 220 -9.13 -9.54 -28.93
CA PRO A 220 -9.82 -8.52 -28.15
C PRO A 220 -9.75 -8.93 -26.67
N SER A 221 -9.14 -8.08 -25.87
CA SER A 221 -8.86 -8.33 -24.45
C SER A 221 -8.81 -6.99 -23.74
N PRO A 222 -9.22 -6.93 -22.47
CA PRO A 222 -9.26 -5.67 -21.73
C PRO A 222 -7.87 -5.05 -21.64
N GLN A 223 -7.81 -3.73 -21.69
CA GLN A 223 -6.61 -2.96 -21.40
C GLN A 223 -6.08 -3.30 -20.01
N LEU A 224 -4.79 -3.63 -19.88
CA LEU A 224 -4.14 -3.89 -18.59
C LEU A 224 -3.38 -2.65 -18.11
N VAL A 225 -3.74 -2.14 -16.94
CA VAL A 225 -3.03 -1.04 -16.27
C VAL A 225 -2.45 -1.56 -14.96
N VAL A 226 -1.15 -1.39 -14.78
CA VAL A 226 -0.44 -1.88 -13.60
C VAL A 226 0.25 -0.72 -12.92
N SER A 227 0.05 -0.57 -11.62
CA SER A 227 0.63 0.49 -10.79
C SER A 227 1.50 -0.11 -9.70
N SER A 228 2.67 0.50 -9.48
CA SER A 228 3.58 0.12 -8.40
C SER A 228 4.41 1.33 -7.94
N ALA A 229 4.70 1.39 -6.64
CA ALA A 229 5.75 2.26 -6.15
C ALA A 229 7.15 1.68 -6.38
N THR A 230 7.30 0.36 -6.19
CA THR A 230 8.60 -0.33 -6.21
C THR A 230 8.68 -1.39 -7.31
N LEU A 231 8.80 -0.95 -8.56
CA LEU A 231 8.93 -1.88 -9.69
C LEU A 231 10.38 -2.40 -9.83
N ARG A 232 10.68 -3.51 -9.14
CA ARG A 232 11.97 -4.20 -9.20
C ARG A 232 12.20 -4.94 -10.53
N THR A 233 13.46 -5.18 -10.89
CA THR A 233 13.85 -5.83 -12.16
C THR A 233 13.17 -7.18 -12.38
N HIS A 234 13.11 -8.03 -11.36
CA HIS A 234 12.50 -9.37 -11.49
C HIS A 234 10.99 -9.30 -11.71
N LEU A 235 10.27 -8.41 -11.00
CA LEU A 235 8.85 -8.17 -11.24
C LEU A 235 8.60 -7.58 -12.63
N ARG A 236 9.41 -6.59 -13.03
CA ARG A 236 9.33 -5.99 -14.37
C ARG A 236 9.54 -7.04 -15.47
N ASN A 237 10.56 -7.88 -15.33
CA ASN A 237 10.86 -8.93 -16.31
C ASN A 237 9.73 -9.97 -16.34
N TYR A 238 9.20 -10.36 -15.17
CA TYR A 238 8.04 -11.25 -15.12
C TYR A 238 6.83 -10.67 -15.85
N LEU A 239 6.47 -9.40 -15.59
CA LEU A 239 5.34 -8.74 -16.25
C LEU A 239 5.51 -8.66 -17.78
N TYR A 240 6.71 -8.32 -18.27
CA TYR A 240 6.96 -8.16 -19.71
C TYR A 240 7.24 -9.46 -20.47
N GLU A 241 7.99 -10.38 -19.87
CA GLU A 241 8.53 -11.54 -20.56
C GLU A 241 7.74 -12.80 -20.23
N GLU A 242 7.45 -13.05 -18.95
CA GLU A 242 6.97 -14.36 -18.50
C GLU A 242 5.45 -14.43 -18.33
N SER A 243 4.76 -13.32 -18.08
CA SER A 243 3.33 -13.30 -17.76
C SER A 243 2.43 -13.60 -18.97
N GLY A 244 2.76 -13.00 -20.12
CA GLY A 244 1.94 -13.00 -21.33
C GLY A 244 0.69 -12.11 -21.26
N TRP A 245 0.51 -11.29 -20.21
CA TRP A 245 -0.69 -10.45 -20.04
C TRP A 245 -0.66 -9.13 -20.80
N LEU A 246 0.53 -8.58 -21.06
CA LEU A 246 0.67 -7.30 -21.75
C LEU A 246 0.73 -7.49 -23.27
N ASP A 247 0.14 -6.55 -23.99
CA ASP A 247 0.41 -6.34 -25.40
C ASP A 247 1.73 -5.58 -25.57
N LYS A 248 2.77 -6.31 -25.98
CA LYS A 248 4.13 -5.77 -26.14
C LYS A 248 4.20 -4.66 -27.19
N ASP A 249 3.31 -4.69 -28.18
CA ASP A 249 3.30 -3.72 -29.28
C ASP A 249 2.50 -2.45 -28.91
N ASN A 250 1.68 -2.49 -27.84
CA ASN A 250 0.79 -1.40 -27.42
C ASN A 250 0.87 -1.07 -25.92
N VAL A 251 2.09 -1.04 -25.37
CA VAL A 251 2.35 -0.76 -23.94
C VAL A 251 3.05 0.59 -23.72
N VAL A 252 2.51 1.41 -22.82
CA VAL A 252 3.07 2.69 -22.40
C VAL A 252 3.71 2.56 -21.03
N LYS A 253 5.00 2.87 -20.95
CA LYS A 253 5.75 2.97 -19.69
C LYS A 253 5.69 4.40 -19.18
N ILE A 254 5.13 4.58 -17.98
CA ILE A 254 5.07 5.87 -17.31
C ILE A 254 5.88 5.76 -16.02
N SER A 255 7.02 6.43 -16.00
CA SER A 255 7.83 6.58 -14.80
C SER A 255 7.72 8.01 -14.27
N GLY A 256 7.54 8.17 -12.96
CA GLY A 256 7.69 9.45 -12.27
C GLY A 256 9.08 10.04 -12.46
N THR A 257 9.18 11.36 -12.48
CA THR A 257 10.44 12.11 -12.48
C THR A 257 11.10 11.98 -11.11
N GLY A 258 11.74 10.85 -10.85
CA GLY A 258 12.62 10.61 -9.71
C GLY A 258 13.92 10.05 -10.23
N ALA A 259 15.02 10.74 -9.94
CA ALA A 259 16.39 10.50 -10.40
C ALA A 259 16.71 9.04 -10.77
N LYS A 260 17.29 8.85 -11.96
CA LYS A 260 18.09 7.65 -12.24
C LYS A 260 19.09 7.49 -11.09
N PRO A 261 19.30 6.29 -10.52
CA PRO A 261 20.51 6.04 -9.76
C PRO A 261 21.66 6.31 -10.74
N ALA A 262 22.55 7.21 -10.38
CA ALA A 262 23.72 7.51 -11.19
C ALA A 262 24.43 6.20 -11.54
N GLU A 263 24.67 5.99 -12.83
CA GLU A 263 25.69 5.06 -13.30
C GLU A 263 27.01 5.43 -12.62
N GLU A 264 27.80 4.40 -12.33
CA GLU A 264 29.12 4.45 -11.71
C GLU A 264 29.97 5.59 -12.28
N VAL A 265 30.14 6.66 -11.51
CA VAL A 265 31.22 7.63 -11.73
C VAL A 265 32.22 7.42 -10.61
N GLN A 266 33.43 7.12 -11.06
CA GLN A 266 34.63 6.88 -10.27
C GLN A 266 34.83 7.96 -9.20
N ALA A 267 35.43 7.51 -8.09
CA ALA A 267 35.83 8.32 -6.95
C ALA A 267 36.50 9.64 -7.37
N ASN A 268 35.97 10.76 -6.89
CA ASN A 268 36.76 11.84 -6.33
C ASN A 268 35.88 12.88 -5.59
N ASP A 269 36.39 13.26 -4.43
CA ASP A 269 36.19 14.52 -3.70
C ASP A 269 34.86 14.84 -2.99
N GLY A 270 34.85 14.60 -1.67
CA GLY A 270 34.92 15.70 -0.70
C GLY A 270 33.74 16.63 -0.46
N THR A 271 32.61 16.52 -1.18
CA THR A 271 31.42 17.36 -0.90
C THR A 271 30.16 16.52 -0.82
N ARG A 272 29.59 16.44 0.39
CA ARG A 272 28.27 15.84 0.64
C ARG A 272 27.24 16.61 -0.18
N LYS A 273 26.79 16.02 -1.30
CA LYS A 273 25.56 16.46 -1.98
C LYS A 273 24.41 16.23 -1.02
N GLU A 274 23.87 17.31 -0.46
CA GLU A 274 22.56 17.33 0.20
C GLU A 274 21.51 16.83 -0.79
N GLY A 275 21.23 15.52 -0.70
CA GLY A 275 20.16 14.88 -1.43
C GLY A 275 18.83 15.38 -0.89
N GLN A 276 18.09 16.10 -1.72
CA GLN A 276 16.75 16.61 -1.48
C GLN A 276 15.75 15.51 -1.03
N ASN A 277 15.71 15.24 0.28
CA ASN A 277 14.63 14.58 1.02
C ASN A 277 14.15 15.50 2.17
N ALA A 278 13.98 16.79 1.89
CA ALA A 278 13.82 17.83 2.91
C ALA A 278 12.43 17.91 3.60
N SER A 279 11.56 16.90 3.48
CA SER A 279 10.22 16.96 4.12
C SER A 279 9.91 15.81 5.08
N VAL A 280 10.71 14.74 5.15
CA VAL A 280 10.44 13.64 6.09
C VAL A 280 11.66 13.36 6.94
N GLU A 281 11.49 13.47 8.26
CA GLU A 281 12.52 13.11 9.24
C GLU A 281 12.42 11.63 9.57
N HIS A 282 13.57 10.95 9.67
CA HIS A 282 13.62 9.52 9.94
C HIS A 282 14.44 9.28 11.20
N SER A 283 13.80 8.83 12.27
CA SER A 283 14.42 8.54 13.56
C SER A 283 14.34 7.06 13.88
N VAL A 284 15.36 6.56 14.60
CA VAL A 284 15.43 5.16 15.04
C VAL A 284 15.78 5.13 16.51
N LEU A 285 14.89 4.53 17.30
CA LEU A 285 15.02 4.32 18.73
C LEU A 285 15.37 2.85 18.98
N LEU A 286 16.47 2.62 19.68
CA LEU A 286 16.89 1.31 20.19
C LEU A 286 16.40 1.18 21.63
N VAL A 287 15.69 0.10 21.91
CA VAL A 287 15.06 -0.16 23.22
C VAL A 287 15.68 -1.41 23.82
N SER A 288 16.28 -1.27 24.99
CA SER A 288 16.66 -2.36 25.90
C SER A 288 15.75 -2.36 27.13
N GLU A 289 15.86 -3.37 27.99
CA GLU A 289 14.98 -3.53 29.17
C GLU A 289 14.99 -2.31 30.11
N GLN A 290 16.06 -1.51 30.12
CA GLN A 290 16.23 -0.39 31.06
C GLN A 290 16.54 0.94 30.37
N ARG A 291 16.70 0.98 29.04
CA ARG A 291 17.14 2.19 28.36
C ARG A 291 16.58 2.31 26.94
N VAL A 292 16.22 3.54 26.59
CA VAL A 292 15.93 3.95 25.20
C VAL A 292 17.06 4.85 24.72
N ARG A 293 17.58 4.61 23.52
CA ARG A 293 18.64 5.43 22.91
C ARG A 293 18.42 5.62 21.42
N ASN A 294 18.86 6.77 20.90
CA ASN A 294 18.94 6.97 19.44
C ASN A 294 19.99 6.04 18.81
N ILE A 295 19.77 5.64 17.56
CA ILE A 295 20.76 4.84 16.81
C ILE A 295 22.10 5.61 16.70
N PRO A 296 23.27 4.93 16.85
CA PRO A 296 24.57 5.57 16.69
C PRO A 296 24.73 6.23 15.31
N GLY A 297 25.39 7.40 15.26
CA GLY A 297 25.62 8.13 14.01
C GLY A 297 24.42 8.93 13.49
N SER A 298 23.38 9.09 14.29
CA SER A 298 22.25 9.98 14.00
C SER A 298 22.67 11.45 14.09
N ALA A 299 22.20 12.27 13.14
CA ALA A 299 22.46 13.70 13.15
C ALA A 299 21.58 14.41 14.20
N THR A 300 22.12 15.44 14.87
CA THR A 300 21.32 16.33 15.73
C THR A 300 20.35 17.13 14.86
N GLY A 301 19.05 16.90 15.05
CA GLY A 301 18.00 17.62 14.32
C GLY A 301 17.99 19.11 14.66
N ALA A 302 17.53 19.94 13.72
CA ALA A 302 17.28 21.36 14.00
C ALA A 302 16.09 21.47 14.97
N SER A 303 16.38 21.84 16.22
CA SER A 303 15.36 22.11 17.24
C SER A 303 14.45 23.26 16.80
N SER A 304 13.16 22.96 16.60
CA SER A 304 12.10 23.95 16.74
C SER A 304 11.12 23.46 17.80
N VAL A 305 11.59 23.41 19.05
CA VAL A 305 10.67 23.37 20.20
C VAL A 305 10.07 24.78 20.31
N PRO A 306 8.75 24.99 20.18
CA PRO A 306 8.17 26.27 20.54
C PRO A 306 8.37 26.45 22.05
N SER A 307 9.07 27.51 22.43
CA SER A 307 9.24 27.92 23.82
C SER A 307 7.87 28.15 24.44
N LEU A 308 7.44 27.24 25.33
CA LEU A 308 6.29 27.46 26.21
C LEU A 308 6.68 28.59 27.18
N GLY A 309 5.99 29.73 27.05
CA GLY A 309 6.10 30.82 28.01
C GLY A 309 5.63 30.37 29.39
N GLU A 310 6.41 30.73 30.40
CA GLU A 310 6.06 30.58 31.80
C GLU A 310 4.82 31.42 32.12
N GLU A 311 3.64 30.80 32.18
CA GLU A 311 2.53 31.33 32.96
C GLU A 311 1.92 30.22 33.85
N ALA A 312 2.24 30.36 35.13
CA ALA A 312 1.40 30.08 36.30
C ALA A 312 0.68 28.72 36.35
N VAL A 313 1.35 27.81 37.04
CA VAL A 313 0.76 26.84 37.96
C VAL A 313 -0.30 27.52 38.83
N ASN A 314 -1.58 27.20 38.62
CA ASN A 314 -2.61 27.01 39.64
C ASN A 314 -3.94 26.69 38.94
N GLY A 315 -4.23 25.40 38.81
CA GLY A 315 -5.51 24.88 38.37
C GLY A 315 -5.72 23.52 39.01
N GLU A 316 -6.72 23.46 39.88
CA GLU A 316 -7.15 22.33 40.69
C GLU A 316 -7.22 21.02 39.88
N THR A 317 -7.01 19.89 40.56
CA THR A 317 -7.18 18.52 40.08
C THR A 317 -8.58 18.33 39.48
N GLY A 318 -8.74 18.70 38.22
CA GLY A 318 -9.91 18.40 37.41
C GLY A 318 -9.85 16.92 37.07
N ALA A 319 -10.74 16.15 37.70
CA ALA A 319 -10.98 14.74 37.43
C ALA A 319 -10.89 14.47 35.92
N CYS A 320 -10.02 13.53 35.53
CA CYS A 320 -10.00 12.94 34.19
C CYS A 320 -11.43 12.50 33.87
N LYS A 321 -12.11 13.25 33.00
CA LYS A 321 -13.38 12.80 32.44
C LYS A 321 -13.08 11.50 31.72
N SER A 322 -13.80 10.46 32.12
CA SER A 322 -13.79 9.14 31.50
C SER A 322 -13.69 9.27 29.98
N VAL A 323 -12.65 8.65 29.41
CA VAL A 323 -12.53 8.44 27.97
C VAL A 323 -13.79 7.69 27.56
N ASN A 324 -14.76 8.39 26.97
CA ASN A 324 -16.03 7.80 26.59
C ASN A 324 -15.77 6.69 25.58
N GLU A 325 -16.35 5.53 25.88
CA GLU A 325 -16.31 4.28 25.12
C GLU A 325 -16.65 4.51 23.64
N ALA A 326 -15.63 4.48 22.79
CA ALA A 326 -15.81 4.01 21.42
C ALA A 326 -15.57 2.49 21.45
N ASP A 327 -16.67 1.73 21.40
CA ASP A 327 -16.80 0.26 21.44
C ASP A 327 -16.13 -0.44 20.23
N ASP A 328 -14.87 -0.14 19.94
CA ASP A 328 -14.10 -0.80 18.87
C ASP A 328 -13.50 -2.15 19.32
N ILE A 329 -13.48 -2.41 20.63
CA ILE A 329 -12.96 -3.66 21.22
C ILE A 329 -14.12 -4.40 21.90
N ASP A 330 -14.40 -5.61 21.43
CA ASP A 330 -15.40 -6.50 22.04
C ASP A 330 -15.10 -6.69 23.55
N PRO A 331 -16.06 -6.46 24.47
CA PRO A 331 -15.88 -6.69 25.90
C PRO A 331 -15.33 -8.08 26.24
N GLY A 332 -15.67 -9.12 25.46
CA GLY A 332 -15.11 -10.46 25.63
C GLY A 332 -13.62 -10.56 25.32
N LEU A 333 -13.10 -9.73 24.41
CA LEU A 333 -11.67 -9.63 24.14
C LEU A 333 -10.92 -8.93 25.27
N ILE A 334 -11.51 -7.91 25.90
CA ILE A 334 -10.90 -7.20 27.03
C ILE A 334 -10.60 -8.17 28.18
N GLN A 335 -11.58 -9.00 28.56
CA GLN A 335 -11.39 -10.02 29.60
C GLN A 335 -10.35 -11.08 29.23
N LYS A 336 -10.29 -11.47 27.95
CA LYS A 336 -9.27 -12.39 27.45
C LYS A 336 -7.88 -11.76 27.50
N TYR A 337 -7.79 -10.48 27.20
CA TYR A 337 -6.52 -9.76 27.14
C TYR A 337 -5.94 -9.50 28.54
N SER A 338 -6.76 -9.16 29.53
CA SER A 338 -6.26 -8.98 30.91
C SER A 338 -5.63 -10.24 31.52
N THR A 339 -5.96 -11.43 30.99
CA THR A 339 -5.49 -12.73 31.52
C THR A 339 -4.41 -13.40 30.69
N THR A 340 -4.11 -12.89 29.49
CA THR A 340 -3.13 -13.51 28.56
C THR A 340 -1.85 -12.69 28.47
N ALA A 341 -0.70 -13.38 28.41
CA ALA A 341 0.60 -12.75 28.20
C ALA A 341 0.64 -11.94 26.90
N SER A 342 1.27 -10.77 26.95
CA SER A 342 1.44 -9.91 25.77
C SER A 342 2.38 -10.55 24.75
N PRO A 343 2.04 -10.51 23.44
CA PRO A 343 2.98 -10.82 22.38
C PRO A 343 3.96 -9.68 22.06
N TYR A 344 3.81 -8.52 22.72
CA TYR A 344 4.60 -7.32 22.53
C TYR A 344 5.62 -7.14 23.65
N ASN A 345 6.72 -6.45 23.34
CA ASN A 345 7.72 -6.06 24.32
C ASN A 345 7.18 -4.82 25.06
N PRO A 346 7.03 -4.87 26.40
CA PRO A 346 6.48 -3.76 27.19
C PRO A 346 7.26 -2.46 27.01
N SER A 347 8.59 -2.51 27.09
CA SER A 347 9.46 -1.33 26.94
C SER A 347 9.33 -0.70 25.56
N MET A 348 9.11 -1.51 24.51
CA MET A 348 8.85 -0.96 23.17
C MET A 348 7.49 -0.27 23.08
N MET A 349 6.45 -0.83 23.70
CA MET A 349 5.12 -0.20 23.73
C MET A 349 5.11 1.09 24.54
N GLU A 350 5.77 1.10 25.69
CA GLU A 350 6.01 2.31 26.49
C GLU A 350 6.78 3.37 25.70
N THR A 351 7.81 2.96 24.95
CA THR A 351 8.57 3.88 24.09
C THR A 351 7.69 4.49 22.99
N VAL A 352 6.84 3.68 22.35
CA VAL A 352 5.88 4.18 21.34
C VAL A 352 4.89 5.14 21.98
N ALA A 353 4.32 4.81 23.15
CA ALA A 353 3.37 5.65 23.86
C ALA A 353 4.00 6.98 24.30
N ALA A 354 5.22 6.94 24.85
CA ALA A 354 5.97 8.13 25.26
C ALA A 354 6.32 9.01 24.06
N ALA A 355 6.86 8.42 22.98
CA ALA A 355 7.18 9.15 21.75
C ALA A 355 5.92 9.79 21.13
N PHE A 356 4.79 9.08 21.17
CA PHE A 356 3.51 9.59 20.72
C PHE A 356 3.05 10.80 21.53
N ALA A 357 3.05 10.69 22.86
CA ALA A 357 2.60 11.75 23.75
C ALA A 357 3.46 13.03 23.66
N LEU A 358 4.75 12.89 23.34
CA LEU A 358 5.70 14.00 23.35
C LEU A 358 5.75 14.81 22.05
N ASP A 359 5.53 14.19 20.89
CA ASP A 359 5.82 14.82 19.59
C ASP A 359 4.64 14.84 18.61
N VAL A 360 3.53 14.12 18.90
CA VAL A 360 2.41 14.00 17.95
C VAL A 360 1.37 15.11 18.18
N PRO A 361 1.16 16.01 17.20
CA PRO A 361 0.22 17.12 17.34
C PRO A 361 -1.25 16.74 17.13
N SER A 362 -1.54 15.69 16.36
CA SER A 362 -2.92 15.35 15.98
C SER A 362 -3.13 13.87 15.67
N ILE A 363 -2.59 13.37 14.56
CA ILE A 363 -2.80 11.99 14.13
C ILE A 363 -1.45 11.34 13.81
N ALA A 364 -1.27 10.14 14.33
CA ALA A 364 -0.16 9.25 14.02
C ALA A 364 -0.64 7.85 13.60
N LEU A 365 0.24 7.10 12.95
CA LEU A 365 0.00 5.73 12.52
C LEU A 365 1.08 4.82 13.10
N LEU A 366 0.70 3.84 13.91
CA LEU A 366 1.55 2.73 14.31
C LEU A 366 1.40 1.56 13.33
N VAL A 367 2.52 1.17 12.73
CA VAL A 367 2.62 0.03 11.83
C VAL A 367 3.27 -1.15 12.56
N LEU A 368 2.48 -2.20 12.74
CA LEU A 368 2.90 -3.47 13.32
C LEU A 368 3.34 -4.47 12.25
N PRO A 369 4.10 -5.52 12.62
CA PRO A 369 4.36 -6.66 11.73
C PRO A 369 3.07 -7.28 11.18
N SER A 370 3.12 -7.88 9.99
CA SER A 370 1.93 -8.40 9.29
C SER A 370 1.13 -9.46 10.05
N SER A 371 1.77 -10.18 10.98
CA SER A 371 1.14 -11.22 11.81
C SER A 371 0.69 -10.73 13.19
N ALA A 372 0.92 -9.46 13.51
CA ALA A 372 0.70 -8.93 14.85
C ALA A 372 -0.80 -8.69 15.12
N PRO A 373 -1.30 -9.04 16.32
CA PRO A 373 -2.71 -8.85 16.69
C PRO A 373 -3.04 -7.37 16.97
N VAL A 374 -3.57 -6.65 15.97
CA VAL A 374 -3.90 -5.21 16.07
C VAL A 374 -4.74 -4.86 17.30
N GLN A 375 -5.83 -5.59 17.54
CA GLN A 375 -6.73 -5.32 18.68
C GLN A 375 -6.04 -5.46 20.03
N ARG A 376 -5.04 -6.35 20.13
CA ARG A 376 -4.23 -6.49 21.33
C ARG A 376 -3.34 -5.29 21.55
N ALA A 377 -2.68 -4.78 20.50
CA ALA A 377 -1.86 -3.57 20.61
C ALA A 377 -2.69 -2.33 20.96
N VAL A 378 -3.89 -2.19 20.35
CA VAL A 378 -4.81 -1.09 20.68
C VAL A 378 -5.18 -1.12 22.16
N TRP A 379 -5.53 -2.30 22.69
CA TRP A 379 -5.83 -2.45 24.11
C TRP A 379 -4.64 -2.05 25.01
N GLU A 380 -3.43 -2.55 24.73
CA GLU A 380 -2.25 -2.23 25.55
C GLU A 380 -1.88 -0.74 25.50
N LEU A 381 -2.00 -0.10 24.35
CA LEU A 381 -1.75 1.34 24.21
C LEU A 381 -2.78 2.16 24.99
N ARG A 382 -4.05 1.73 25.02
CA ARG A 382 -5.10 2.37 25.84
C ARG A 382 -4.82 2.24 27.33
N GLU A 383 -4.32 1.10 27.79
CA GLU A 383 -3.87 0.92 29.19
C GLU A 383 -2.70 1.86 29.55
N LEU A 384 -1.86 2.19 28.56
CA LEU A 384 -0.80 3.20 28.70
C LEU A 384 -1.31 4.65 28.58
N GLY A 385 -2.62 4.86 28.47
CA GLY A 385 -3.24 6.19 28.39
C GLY A 385 -3.22 6.82 26.99
N VAL A 386 -2.90 6.05 25.95
CA VAL A 386 -2.91 6.51 24.55
C VAL A 386 -4.29 6.34 23.94
N ASP A 387 -4.78 7.37 23.25
CA ASP A 387 -6.01 7.31 22.47
C ASP A 387 -5.79 6.52 21.16
N ALA A 388 -5.74 5.20 21.28
CA ALA A 388 -5.43 4.28 20.18
C ALA A 388 -6.69 3.67 19.56
N HIS A 389 -6.71 3.55 18.23
CA HIS A 389 -7.78 2.90 17.47
C HIS A 389 -7.25 1.98 16.40
N GLY A 390 -7.94 0.86 16.14
CA GLY A 390 -7.66 0.03 14.98
C GLY A 390 -8.06 0.73 13.68
N LEU A 391 -7.26 0.60 12.63
CA LEU A 391 -7.61 1.15 11.32
C LEU A 391 -8.63 0.25 10.59
N ASP A 392 -9.90 0.63 10.64
CA ASP A 392 -10.99 0.00 9.87
C ASP A 392 -11.81 1.06 9.11
N LEU A 393 -11.75 1.03 7.77
CA LEU A 393 -12.41 2.00 6.86
C LEU A 393 -13.83 1.59 6.45
N GLU A 394 -14.28 0.38 6.82
CA GLU A 394 -15.57 -0.15 6.44
C GLU A 394 -16.65 0.15 7.48
N SER A 395 -16.41 -0.22 8.73
CA SER A 395 -17.41 -0.32 9.78
C SER A 395 -17.54 0.95 10.63
N SER A 396 -16.45 1.69 10.81
CA SER A 396 -16.42 2.85 11.70
C SER A 396 -16.69 4.14 10.92
N ALA A 397 -17.70 4.90 11.35
CA ALA A 397 -17.90 6.28 10.88
C ALA A 397 -16.63 7.13 11.11
N ASN A 398 -15.86 6.79 12.16
CA ASN A 398 -14.58 7.39 12.52
C ASN A 398 -13.46 7.04 11.52
N GLY A 399 -13.39 5.80 11.02
CA GLY A 399 -12.38 5.38 10.03
C GLY A 399 -12.42 6.21 8.76
N ARG A 400 -13.64 6.50 8.27
CA ARG A 400 -13.85 7.40 7.12
C ARG A 400 -13.58 8.86 7.43
N SER A 401 -13.80 9.31 8.66
CA SER A 401 -13.52 10.70 9.05
C SER A 401 -12.02 11.03 8.93
N TYR A 402 -11.14 10.05 9.18
CA TYR A 402 -9.69 10.22 8.99
C TYR A 402 -9.26 10.35 7.52
N LEU A 403 -10.03 9.80 6.57
CA LEU A 403 -9.86 10.05 5.13
C LEU A 403 -10.42 11.42 4.72
N ALA A 404 -11.50 11.86 5.36
CA ALA A 404 -12.22 13.08 5.01
C ALA A 404 -11.60 14.36 5.58
N SER A 405 -10.91 14.28 6.73
CA SER A 405 -10.27 15.38 7.47
C SER A 405 -9.05 15.94 6.73
N GLY A 406 -9.25 16.40 5.51
CA GLY A 406 -8.32 17.25 4.78
C GLY A 406 -8.62 18.71 5.10
N GLY A 407 -7.81 19.31 5.98
CA GLY A 407 -7.63 20.77 6.05
C GLY A 407 -8.90 21.61 6.19
N GLY A 408 -9.51 21.59 7.38
CA GLY A 408 -10.56 22.53 7.79
C GLY A 408 -10.46 22.80 9.28
N ALA A 409 -10.34 24.07 9.64
CA ALA A 409 -10.05 24.68 10.92
C ALA A 409 -11.01 24.41 12.12
N GLU A 410 -11.41 23.15 12.40
CA GLU A 410 -12.35 22.86 13.51
C GLU A 410 -11.96 21.72 14.48
N THR A 411 -10.71 21.23 14.48
CA THR A 411 -10.22 20.32 15.54
C THR A 411 -9.12 20.94 16.41
N SER A 412 -9.20 22.25 16.64
CA SER A 412 -8.44 22.92 17.70
C SER A 412 -9.02 22.55 19.07
N ARG A 413 -8.64 21.35 19.60
CA ARG A 413 -8.68 20.88 21.02
C ARG A 413 -8.91 19.35 21.18
N ALA A 414 -8.88 18.54 20.12
CA ALA A 414 -9.01 17.09 20.28
C ALA A 414 -7.67 16.45 20.71
N ASN A 415 -7.73 15.49 21.64
CA ASN A 415 -6.59 14.66 22.06
C ASN A 415 -5.94 14.01 20.82
N PRO A 416 -4.60 13.90 20.71
CA PRO A 416 -3.98 13.24 19.58
C PRO A 416 -4.43 11.76 19.52
N VAL A 417 -4.63 11.25 18.30
CA VAL A 417 -5.11 9.89 18.03
C VAL A 417 -3.99 9.04 17.40
N LEU A 418 -3.83 7.81 17.90
CA LEU A 418 -2.93 6.81 17.35
C LEU A 418 -3.71 5.73 16.58
N LEU A 419 -3.62 5.74 15.26
CA LEU A 419 -4.17 4.68 14.42
C LEU A 419 -3.21 3.49 14.41
N VAL A 420 -3.71 2.29 14.65
CA VAL A 420 -2.92 1.06 14.70
C VAL A 420 -3.29 0.16 13.52
N SER A 421 -2.30 -0.27 12.76
CA SER A 421 -2.50 -1.14 11.61
C SER A 421 -1.28 -2.04 11.39
N THR A 422 -1.37 -2.95 10.41
CA THR A 422 -0.25 -3.85 10.06
C THR A 422 0.43 -3.42 8.76
N LEU A 423 1.63 -3.93 8.52
CA LEU A 423 2.32 -3.73 7.25
C LEU A 423 1.52 -4.22 6.03
N ALA A 424 0.67 -5.24 6.21
CA ALA A 424 -0.13 -5.81 5.12
C ALA A 424 -1.24 -4.85 4.64
N THR A 425 -1.78 -4.03 5.54
CA THR A 425 -2.95 -3.17 5.31
C THR A 425 -2.60 -1.70 5.05
N THR A 426 -1.36 -1.30 5.30
CA THR A 426 -0.95 0.13 5.22
C THR A 426 -0.51 0.59 3.84
N ARG A 427 -0.28 -0.32 2.87
CA ARG A 427 0.14 0.04 1.49
C ARG A 427 -0.96 0.82 0.75
N GLY A 428 -0.66 1.70 -0.22
CA GLY A 428 -1.68 2.51 -0.93
C GLY A 428 -2.54 3.51 -0.13
N LEU A 429 -2.70 3.36 1.19
CA LEU A 429 -3.48 4.27 2.05
C LEU A 429 -3.03 5.73 2.03
N ASP A 430 -3.99 6.64 2.05
CA ASP A 430 -3.83 8.09 2.06
C ASP A 430 -4.55 8.69 3.26
N LEU A 431 -3.76 9.19 4.21
CA LEU A 431 -4.24 9.82 5.44
C LEU A 431 -3.72 11.27 5.45
N PRO A 432 -4.47 12.25 4.93
CA PRO A 432 -3.97 13.61 4.72
C PRO A 432 -3.48 14.29 6.01
N ALA A 433 -4.14 14.04 7.14
CA ALA A 433 -3.81 14.64 8.43
C ALA A 433 -2.68 13.93 9.20
N LEU A 434 -2.06 12.90 8.61
CA LEU A 434 -1.03 12.10 9.26
C LEU A 434 0.28 12.88 9.39
N SER A 435 0.72 13.09 10.64
CA SER A 435 1.97 13.81 10.95
C SER A 435 3.14 12.86 11.23
N HIS A 436 2.86 11.73 11.88
CA HIS A 436 3.85 10.78 12.36
C HIS A 436 3.51 9.35 11.94
N VAL A 437 4.56 8.57 11.65
CA VAL A 437 4.47 7.13 11.44
C VAL A 437 5.43 6.44 12.39
N PHE A 438 4.89 5.60 13.27
CA PHE A 438 5.66 4.72 14.13
C PHE A 438 5.77 3.35 13.50
N ILE A 439 6.98 2.78 13.49
CA ILE A 439 7.23 1.42 13.03
C ILE A 439 7.64 0.58 14.24
N TYR A 440 6.87 -0.47 14.51
CA TYR A 440 7.18 -1.41 15.58
C TYR A 440 8.08 -2.54 15.05
N GLY A 441 9.37 -2.49 15.43
CA GLY A 441 10.38 -3.45 15.03
C GLY A 441 10.92 -3.23 13.60
N LEU A 442 11.50 -4.29 13.02
CA LEU A 442 12.05 -4.25 11.67
C LEU A 442 10.98 -4.51 10.58
N PRO A 443 10.95 -3.73 9.48
CA PRO A 443 10.06 -3.98 8.35
C PRO A 443 10.28 -5.37 7.72
N GLU A 444 9.22 -6.16 7.58
CA GLU A 444 9.25 -7.57 7.09
C GLU A 444 10.12 -8.56 7.91
N GLY A 445 10.43 -8.23 9.18
CA GLY A 445 11.12 -9.12 10.12
C GLY A 445 12.64 -9.05 10.07
N ASP A 446 13.31 -10.11 10.56
CA ASP A 446 14.75 -10.06 10.89
C ASP A 446 15.72 -10.05 9.70
N LYS A 447 15.22 -10.27 8.48
CA LYS A 447 16.06 -10.41 7.28
C LYS A 447 16.04 -9.13 6.45
N VAL A 448 17.18 -8.44 6.41
CA VAL A 448 17.38 -7.31 5.48
C VAL A 448 17.45 -7.84 4.06
N ASN A 449 16.38 -7.62 3.31
CA ASN A 449 16.28 -7.99 1.90
C ASN A 449 15.61 -6.85 1.13
N GLY A 450 15.43 -7.04 -0.18
CA GLY A 450 14.73 -6.07 -1.00
C GLY A 450 13.33 -5.71 -0.48
N LYS A 451 12.57 -6.71 -0.04
CA LYS A 451 11.22 -6.48 0.43
C LYS A 451 11.16 -5.65 1.71
N ALA A 452 12.12 -5.80 2.63
CA ALA A 452 12.25 -4.95 3.82
C ALA A 452 12.47 -3.46 3.45
N VAL A 453 13.28 -3.21 2.42
CA VAL A 453 13.50 -1.85 1.88
C VAL A 453 12.22 -1.31 1.26
N ASP A 454 11.52 -2.11 0.44
CA ASP A 454 10.26 -1.69 -0.17
C ASP A 454 9.19 -1.41 0.88
N ALA A 455 9.08 -2.28 1.89
CA ALA A 455 8.19 -2.11 3.02
C ALA A 455 8.48 -0.78 3.74
N TYR A 456 9.73 -0.48 4.05
CA TYR A 456 10.09 0.79 4.67
C TYR A 456 9.68 2.00 3.81
N VAL A 457 9.96 1.97 2.51
CA VAL A 457 9.57 3.04 1.57
C VAL A 457 8.04 3.21 1.51
N HIS A 458 7.30 2.10 1.55
CA HIS A 458 5.85 2.10 1.56
C HIS A 458 5.26 2.66 2.86
N ILE A 459 5.86 2.35 4.00
CA ILE A 459 5.44 2.85 5.31
C ILE A 459 5.78 4.34 5.47
N SER A 460 7.03 4.71 5.22
CA SER A 460 7.47 6.11 5.30
C SER A 460 6.73 7.02 4.31
N GLY A 461 6.35 6.50 3.14
CA GLY A 461 5.51 7.21 2.17
C GLY A 461 4.04 7.42 2.55
N ARG A 462 3.64 7.12 3.79
CA ARG A 462 2.34 7.55 4.34
C ARG A 462 2.38 9.01 4.78
N VAL A 463 3.52 9.49 5.27
CA VAL A 463 3.78 10.90 5.59
C VAL A 463 4.53 11.57 4.44
N GLY A 464 4.75 12.88 4.51
CA GLY A 464 5.50 13.58 3.46
C GLY A 464 4.72 13.81 2.16
N ARG A 465 3.40 13.57 2.16
CA ARG A 465 2.58 13.63 0.95
C ARG A 465 2.29 15.07 0.54
N PHE A 466 2.33 15.32 -0.77
CA PHE A 466 2.09 16.64 -1.35
C PHE A 466 2.99 17.75 -0.74
N GLY A 467 4.23 17.41 -0.36
CA GLY A 467 5.20 18.36 0.19
C GLY A 467 4.99 18.73 1.66
N ARG A 468 4.01 18.11 2.35
CA ARG A 468 3.83 18.28 3.78
C ARG A 468 5.04 17.73 4.55
N PRO A 469 5.39 18.29 5.71
CA PRO A 469 6.37 17.68 6.59
C PRO A 469 5.83 16.37 7.18
N GLY A 470 6.71 15.53 7.70
CA GLY A 470 6.31 14.40 8.53
C GLY A 470 7.50 13.72 9.18
N LYS A 471 7.23 12.89 10.18
CA LYS A 471 8.27 12.14 10.89
C LYS A 471 7.99 10.64 10.87
N VAL A 472 9.05 9.85 10.73
CA VAL A 472 9.02 8.40 10.78
C VAL A 472 9.89 7.96 11.94
N VAL A 473 9.30 7.34 12.95
CA VAL A 473 10.00 6.86 14.15
C VAL A 473 9.97 5.34 14.16
N THR A 474 11.14 4.72 14.02
CA THR A 474 11.26 3.25 14.07
C THR A 474 11.73 2.85 15.46
N VAL A 475 10.93 2.07 16.19
CA VAL A 475 11.28 1.54 17.51
C VAL A 475 11.75 0.11 17.32
N VAL A 476 12.99 -0.19 17.70
CA VAL A 476 13.62 -1.49 17.46
C VAL A 476 14.18 -2.04 18.77
N GLU A 477 13.92 -3.32 19.03
CA GLU A 477 14.50 -4.03 20.17
C GLU A 477 16.01 -4.21 20.01
N GLU A 478 16.75 -3.85 21.05
CA GLU A 478 18.18 -4.07 21.19
C GLU A 478 18.43 -5.50 21.65
N LYS A 479 18.70 -6.39 20.70
CA LYS A 479 19.17 -7.75 20.99
C LYS A 479 20.69 -7.76 21.07
N GLU A 480 21.23 -8.17 22.21
CA GLU A 480 22.66 -8.51 22.33
C GLU A 480 22.92 -9.76 21.46
N SER A 481 23.53 -9.56 20.29
CA SER A 481 24.03 -10.66 19.47
C SER A 481 25.56 -10.63 19.47
N GLU A 482 26.21 -11.79 19.57
CA GLU A 482 27.68 -11.96 19.58
C GLU A 482 28.41 -11.37 18.34
N SER A 483 27.67 -10.92 17.32
CA SER A 483 28.20 -10.20 16.17
C SER A 483 27.46 -8.88 15.94
N ASP A 484 28.20 -7.77 15.88
CA ASP A 484 27.67 -6.41 15.61
C ASP A 484 26.88 -6.34 14.30
N GLU A 485 27.20 -7.19 13.32
CA GLU A 485 26.52 -7.22 12.02
C GLU A 485 25.08 -7.76 12.05
N SER A 486 24.69 -8.48 13.13
CA SER A 486 23.36 -9.07 13.29
C SER A 486 22.44 -8.26 14.21
N ALA A 487 22.98 -7.22 14.86
CA ALA A 487 22.20 -6.35 15.73
C ALA A 487 21.05 -5.68 14.96
N SER A 488 19.86 -5.62 15.57
CA SER A 488 18.66 -5.07 14.94
C SER A 488 18.84 -3.60 14.51
N GLY A 489 19.65 -2.83 15.26
CA GLY A 489 20.02 -1.46 14.90
C GLY A 489 20.80 -1.38 13.60
N GLU A 490 21.85 -2.20 13.43
CA GLU A 490 22.66 -2.22 12.20
C GLU A 490 21.84 -2.69 10.99
N LYS A 491 20.90 -3.63 11.19
CA LYS A 491 19.94 -4.02 10.16
C LYS A 491 19.08 -2.85 9.70
N MET A 492 18.57 -2.05 10.65
CA MET A 492 17.79 -0.85 10.32
C MET A 492 18.65 0.21 9.62
N ALA A 493 19.89 0.42 10.05
CA ALA A 493 20.84 1.32 9.38
C ALA A 493 21.13 0.90 7.94
N ARG A 494 21.21 -0.41 7.65
CA ARG A 494 21.33 -0.94 6.28
C ARG A 494 20.10 -0.64 5.44
N ILE A 495 18.89 -0.75 6.00
CA ILE A 495 17.64 -0.38 5.32
C ILE A 495 17.67 1.11 4.97
N LEU A 496 17.98 1.99 5.93
CA LEU A 496 18.05 3.44 5.69
C LEU A 496 19.09 3.82 4.62
N ARG A 497 20.29 3.21 4.68
CA ARG A 497 21.33 3.40 3.64
C ARG A 497 20.86 2.95 2.27
N ALA A 498 20.14 1.82 2.17
CA ALA A 498 19.60 1.33 0.91
C ALA A 498 18.49 2.25 0.33
N VAL A 499 17.78 2.97 1.19
CA VAL A 499 16.79 4.00 0.80
C VAL A 499 17.48 5.33 0.46
N GLY A 500 18.69 5.57 0.95
CA GLY A 500 19.45 6.82 0.77
C GLY A 500 19.08 7.89 1.79
N VAL A 501 18.71 7.48 3.02
CA VAL A 501 18.30 8.37 4.11
C VAL A 501 19.26 8.22 5.30
N GLY A 502 19.62 9.35 5.93
CA GLY A 502 20.37 9.37 7.19
C GLY A 502 19.44 9.48 8.40
N PRO A 503 19.67 8.74 9.50
CA PRO A 503 18.85 8.86 10.70
C PRO A 503 19.10 10.20 11.41
N VAL A 504 18.03 10.78 11.96
CA VAL A 504 18.04 12.00 12.78
C VAL A 504 17.67 11.64 14.21
N GLN A 505 18.31 12.30 15.18
CA GLN A 505 17.99 12.11 16.59
C GLN A 505 16.56 12.55 16.89
N PHE A 506 15.80 11.68 17.56
CA PHE A 506 14.52 12.05 18.12
C PHE A 506 14.76 12.89 19.38
N ALA A 507 14.40 14.17 19.32
CA ALA A 507 14.76 15.17 20.33
C ALA A 507 14.32 14.80 21.76
N ALA A 508 13.21 14.08 21.90
CA ALA A 508 12.69 13.68 23.21
C ALA A 508 13.53 12.61 23.93
N PHE A 509 14.43 11.94 23.22
CA PHE A 509 15.34 10.89 23.75
C PHE A 509 16.82 11.19 23.41
N ALA A 510 17.16 12.46 23.19
CA ALA A 510 18.50 12.90 22.80
C ALA A 510 19.50 12.91 23.96
#